data_AF-A0A2N5C922-F1
#
_entry.id   AF-A0A2N5C922-F1
#
_cell.length_a   1.000
_cell.length_b   1.000
_cell.length_c   1.000
_cell.angle_alpha   90.00
_cell.angle_beta   90.00
_cell.angle_gamma   90.00
#
_symmetry.space_group_name_H-M   'P 1'
#
loop_
_entity.id
_entity.type
_entity.pdbx_description
1 polymer ?
#
loop_
_entity_poly.entity_id
_entity_poly.type
_entity_poly.pdbx_seq_one_letter_code
_entity_poly.pdbx_strand_id
1 'polypeptide(L)'
;MSVGAGEILRCAAVIAEAAHGEANFRSAISRCYYAAYHAAYAWHCALPAPGSGGFRKTGKHETLVNQLYHPGVRREHPGYWRSIALARMLNRGRLLRLQADYRIEAEVDRGQMLGAVANAAMIVRQCGG
;
A
#
# COMPACT_ATOMS: atom_id res chain seq x y z
N MET A 1 -18.92 -8.60 -9.26
CA MET A 1 -17.65 -8.12 -9.85
C MET A 1 -16.87 -7.42 -8.76
N SER A 2 -15.68 -7.90 -8.41
CA SER A 2 -14.81 -7.23 -7.42
C SER A 2 -13.80 -6.35 -8.14
N VAL A 3 -13.64 -5.10 -7.71
CA VAL A 3 -12.67 -4.16 -8.27
C VAL A 3 -11.25 -4.60 -7.91
N GLY A 4 -10.38 -4.75 -8.91
CA GLY A 4 -8.98 -5.16 -8.73
C GLY A 4 -8.07 -4.00 -8.31
N ALA A 5 -6.89 -4.32 -7.76
CA ALA A 5 -5.91 -3.31 -7.32
C ALA A 5 -5.51 -2.31 -8.42
N GLY A 6 -5.38 -2.78 -9.67
CA GLY A 6 -5.06 -1.92 -10.82
C GLY A 6 -6.19 -0.94 -11.17
N GLU A 7 -7.45 -1.33 -11.01
CA GLU A 7 -8.60 -0.44 -11.20
C GLU A 7 -8.66 0.64 -10.11
N ILE A 8 -8.40 0.26 -8.85
CA ILE A 8 -8.31 1.23 -7.74
C ILE A 8 -7.18 2.22 -7.99
N LEU A 9 -6.01 1.77 -8.48
CA LEU A 9 -4.89 2.65 -8.82
C LEU A 9 -5.25 3.63 -9.95
N ARG A 10 -5.91 3.15 -11.01
CA ARG A 10 -6.39 4.04 -12.10
C ARG A 10 -7.35 5.09 -11.59
N CYS A 11 -8.30 4.71 -10.73
CA CYS A 11 -9.20 5.65 -10.07
C CYS A 11 -8.42 6.69 -9.25
N ALA A 12 -7.43 6.26 -8.47
CA ALA A 12 -6.59 7.16 -7.69
C ALA A 12 -5.83 8.17 -8.57
N ALA A 13 -5.29 7.72 -9.70
CA ALA A 13 -4.59 8.57 -10.65
C ALA A 13 -5.52 9.63 -11.27
N VAL A 14 -6.73 9.26 -11.68
CA VAL A 14 -7.74 10.21 -12.19
C VAL A 14 -8.08 11.28 -11.14
N ILE A 15 -8.27 10.88 -9.88
CA ILE A 15 -8.53 11.85 -8.79
C ILE A 15 -7.33 12.78 -8.62
N ALA A 16 -6.10 12.25 -8.68
CA ALA A 16 -4.88 13.03 -8.50
C ALA A 16 -4.61 14.03 -9.64
N GLU A 17 -4.90 13.64 -10.89
CA GLU A 17 -4.76 14.50 -12.06
C GLU A 17 -5.73 15.69 -12.01
N ALA A 18 -6.97 15.45 -11.59
CA ALA A 18 -8.00 16.47 -11.45
C ALA A 18 -7.99 17.19 -10.08
N ALA A 19 -6.94 17.01 -9.27
CA ALA A 19 -6.92 17.52 -7.90
C ALA A 19 -6.60 19.02 -7.84
N HIS A 20 -7.50 19.80 -7.22
CA HIS A 20 -7.34 21.25 -7.05
C HIS A 20 -7.14 21.68 -5.59
N GLY A 21 -7.25 20.77 -4.63
CA GLY A 21 -7.06 21.09 -3.22
C GLY A 21 -6.91 19.86 -2.34
N GLU A 22 -6.71 20.13 -1.05
CA GLU A 22 -6.36 19.12 -0.05
C GLU A 22 -7.37 17.97 0.06
N ALA A 23 -8.68 18.25 -0.07
CA ALA A 23 -9.70 17.21 -0.04
C ALA A 23 -9.51 16.18 -1.18
N ASN A 24 -9.10 16.63 -2.37
CA ASN A 24 -8.78 15.73 -3.48
C ASN A 24 -7.47 14.98 -3.21
N PHE A 25 -6.46 15.65 -2.65
CA PHE A 25 -5.17 15.03 -2.30
C PHE A 25 -5.36 13.86 -1.33
N ARG A 26 -6.13 14.09 -0.25
CA ARG A 26 -6.49 13.07 0.74
C ARG A 26 -7.24 11.91 0.10
N SER A 27 -8.24 12.22 -0.73
CA SER A 27 -9.02 11.20 -1.46
C SER A 27 -8.14 10.31 -2.35
N ALA A 28 -7.23 10.92 -3.11
CA ALA A 28 -6.28 10.19 -3.95
C ALA A 28 -5.32 9.31 -3.13
N ILE A 29 -4.75 9.83 -2.03
CA ILE A 29 -3.88 9.07 -1.12
C ILE A 29 -4.60 7.85 -0.55
N SER A 30 -5.86 8.01 -0.13
CA SER A 30 -6.67 6.91 0.40
C SER A 30 -6.78 5.78 -0.63
N ARG A 31 -7.17 6.10 -1.86
CA ARG A 31 -7.30 5.10 -2.94
C ARG A 31 -5.94 4.50 -3.33
N CYS A 32 -4.88 5.29 -3.38
CA CYS A 32 -3.51 4.79 -3.62
C CYS A 32 -3.13 3.71 -2.60
N TYR A 33 -3.39 3.96 -1.31
CA TYR A 33 -3.09 2.98 -0.27
C TYR A 33 -3.90 1.70 -0.43
N TYR A 34 -5.21 1.78 -0.71
CA TYR A 34 -6.01 0.58 -0.91
C TYR A 34 -5.57 -0.23 -2.13
N ALA A 35 -5.21 0.42 -3.24
CA ALA A 35 -4.63 -0.26 -4.40
C ALA A 35 -3.35 -1.02 -4.03
N ALA A 36 -2.42 -0.35 -3.34
CA ALA A 36 -1.18 -0.94 -2.87
C ALA A 36 -1.43 -2.11 -1.90
N TYR A 37 -2.34 -1.94 -0.94
CA TYR A 37 -2.69 -2.96 0.04
C TYR A 37 -3.22 -4.22 -0.64
N HIS A 38 -4.17 -4.09 -1.57
CA HIS A 38 -4.75 -5.26 -2.24
C HIS A 38 -3.75 -5.97 -3.15
N ALA A 39 -2.89 -5.23 -3.85
CA ALA A 39 -1.83 -5.83 -4.65
C ALA A 39 -0.82 -6.59 -3.77
N ALA A 40 -0.32 -5.96 -2.70
CA ALA A 40 0.64 -6.57 -1.79
C ALA A 40 0.05 -7.77 -1.06
N TYR A 41 -1.24 -7.71 -0.66
CA TYR A 41 -1.95 -8.82 -0.03
C TYR A 41 -2.06 -10.02 -0.97
N ALA A 42 -2.50 -9.79 -2.21
CA ALA A 42 -2.62 -10.86 -3.20
C ALA A 42 -1.27 -11.53 -3.47
N TRP A 43 -0.21 -10.74 -3.66
CA TRP A 43 1.16 -11.25 -3.84
C TRP A 43 1.65 -12.04 -2.62
N HIS A 44 1.43 -11.52 -1.40
CA HIS A 44 1.80 -12.20 -0.17
C HIS A 44 1.12 -13.57 -0.03
N CYS A 45 -0.18 -13.64 -0.34
CA CYS A 45 -0.94 -14.88 -0.30
C CYS A 45 -0.50 -15.89 -1.37
N ALA A 46 0.13 -15.44 -2.45
CA ALA A 46 0.65 -16.30 -3.51
C ALA A 46 2.06 -16.86 -3.21
N LEU A 47 2.72 -16.42 -2.14
CA LEU A 47 4.00 -16.99 -1.73
C LEU A 47 3.84 -18.46 -1.31
N PRO A 48 4.84 -19.33 -1.57
CA PRO A 48 4.81 -20.72 -1.09
C PRO A 48 4.66 -20.83 0.43
N ALA A 49 5.23 -19.85 1.15
CA ALA A 49 5.10 -19.69 2.59
C ALA A 49 4.85 -18.21 2.90
N PRO A 50 3.58 -17.79 3.07
CA PRO A 50 3.24 -16.44 3.47
C PRO A 50 3.87 -16.07 4.83
N GLY A 51 4.08 -14.77 5.05
CA GLY A 51 4.69 -14.27 6.27
C GLY A 51 3.78 -14.33 7.49
N SER A 52 4.37 -14.14 8.68
CA SER A 52 3.65 -14.16 9.95
C SER A 52 3.50 -12.76 10.55
N GLY A 53 2.34 -12.48 11.14
CA GLY A 53 2.05 -11.18 11.78
C GLY A 53 2.66 -11.03 13.17
N GLY A 54 3.41 -12.03 13.64
CA GLY A 54 3.85 -12.15 15.03
C GLY A 54 2.73 -12.53 16.01
N PHE A 55 3.06 -12.53 17.31
CA PHE A 55 2.13 -12.92 18.38
C PHE A 55 1.19 -11.80 18.83
N ARG A 56 1.51 -10.55 18.53
CA ARG A 56 0.71 -9.39 18.95
C ARG A 56 -0.47 -9.20 18.01
N LYS A 57 -1.69 -9.10 18.58
CA LYS A 57 -2.88 -8.72 17.80
C LYS A 57 -2.75 -7.28 17.33
N THR A 58 -2.83 -7.07 16.01
CA THR A 58 -2.82 -5.76 15.35
C THR A 58 -3.98 -5.65 14.36
N GLY A 59 -4.27 -4.44 13.85
CA GLY A 59 -5.29 -4.26 12.82
C GLY A 59 -4.85 -4.84 11.48
N LYS A 60 -5.79 -5.25 10.62
CA LYS A 60 -5.53 -5.93 9.32
C LYS A 60 -4.40 -5.30 8.49
N HIS A 61 -4.37 -3.97 8.42
CA HIS A 61 -3.36 -3.21 7.69
C HIS A 61 -1.96 -3.34 8.27
N GLU A 62 -1.83 -3.27 9.59
CA GLU A 62 -0.56 -3.44 10.28
C GLU A 62 -0.13 -4.91 10.26
N THR A 63 -1.08 -5.85 10.39
CA THR A 63 -0.82 -7.27 10.24
C THR A 63 -0.14 -7.59 8.91
N LEU A 64 -0.67 -7.10 7.78
CA LEU A 64 -0.05 -7.35 6.47
C LEU A 64 1.37 -6.76 6.38
N VAL A 65 1.57 -5.54 6.89
CA VAL A 65 2.92 -4.93 6.94
C VAL A 65 3.88 -5.83 7.75
N ASN A 66 3.44 -6.33 8.90
CA ASN A 66 4.25 -7.23 9.73
C ASN A 66 4.53 -8.56 9.04
N GLN A 67 3.54 -9.15 8.38
CA GLN A 67 3.72 -10.37 7.58
C GLN A 67 4.75 -10.16 6.48
N LEU A 68 4.69 -9.02 5.78
CA LEU A 68 5.67 -8.70 4.74
C LEU A 68 7.08 -8.48 5.29
N TYR A 69 7.23 -7.94 6.52
CA TYR A 69 8.51 -7.83 7.22
C TYR A 69 9.05 -9.17 7.74
N HIS A 70 8.20 -10.19 7.88
CA HIS A 70 8.58 -11.51 8.36
C HIS A 70 8.16 -12.60 7.36
N PRO A 71 8.80 -12.65 6.16
CA PRO A 71 8.42 -13.58 5.11
C PRO A 71 8.61 -15.02 5.60
N GLY A 72 7.66 -15.90 5.29
CA GLY A 72 7.75 -17.33 5.63
C GLY A 72 8.73 -18.09 4.72
N VAL A 73 9.04 -17.54 3.56
CA VAL A 73 10.06 -18.07 2.65
C VAL A 73 11.47 -17.83 3.20
N ARG A 74 12.43 -18.68 2.83
CA ARG A 74 13.84 -18.53 3.22
C ARG A 74 14.48 -17.33 2.53
N ARG A 75 15.58 -16.82 3.10
CA ARG A 75 16.32 -15.65 2.60
C ARG A 75 16.82 -15.79 1.15
N GLU A 76 17.11 -17.03 0.73
CA GLU A 76 17.58 -17.33 -0.63
C GLU A 76 16.46 -17.28 -1.67
N HIS A 77 15.19 -17.34 -1.24
CA HIS A 77 14.05 -17.27 -2.13
C HIS A 77 13.92 -15.85 -2.73
N PRO A 78 13.71 -15.69 -4.05
CA PRO A 78 13.60 -14.38 -4.70
C PRO A 78 12.54 -13.46 -4.08
N GLY A 79 11.48 -14.05 -3.52
CA GLY A 79 10.40 -13.33 -2.84
C GLY A 79 10.77 -12.75 -1.47
N TYR A 80 11.85 -13.19 -0.82
CA TYR A 80 12.18 -12.74 0.54
C TYR A 80 12.44 -11.24 0.60
N TRP A 81 13.40 -10.75 -0.19
CA TRP A 81 13.75 -9.34 -0.22
C TRP A 81 12.66 -8.46 -0.85
N ARG A 82 11.90 -9.03 -1.80
CA ARG A 82 10.72 -8.36 -2.35
C ARG A 82 9.69 -8.10 -1.25
N SER A 83 9.41 -9.09 -0.40
CA SER A 83 8.50 -8.95 0.73
C SER A 83 8.92 -7.80 1.66
N ILE A 84 10.20 -7.75 2.04
CA ILE A 84 10.74 -6.67 2.90
C ILE A 84 10.61 -5.29 2.22
N ALA A 85 10.90 -5.20 0.93
CA ALA A 85 10.75 -3.96 0.17
C ALA A 85 9.28 -3.50 0.13
N LEU A 86 8.36 -4.42 -0.15
CA LEU A 86 6.92 -4.17 -0.12
C LEU A 86 6.46 -3.73 1.28
N ALA A 87 6.97 -4.33 2.35
CA ALA A 87 6.64 -3.96 3.73
C ALA A 87 6.97 -2.49 4.01
N ARG A 88 8.16 -2.03 3.60
CA ARG A 88 8.61 -0.64 3.76
C ARG A 88 7.72 0.34 3.01
N MET A 89 7.48 0.05 1.74
CA MET A 89 6.66 0.89 0.86
C MET A 89 5.19 0.95 1.31
N LEU A 90 4.63 -0.20 1.72
CA LEU A 90 3.26 -0.29 2.19
C LEU A 90 3.08 0.42 3.54
N ASN A 91 4.03 0.29 4.46
CA ASN A 91 3.96 0.98 5.75
C ASN A 91 4.05 2.51 5.57
N ARG A 92 4.90 3.01 4.66
CA ARG A 92 4.93 4.44 4.30
C ARG A 92 3.55 4.90 3.82
N GLY A 93 2.92 4.14 2.92
CA GLY A 93 1.56 4.42 2.45
C GLY A 93 0.52 4.38 3.58
N ARG A 94 0.61 3.41 4.50
CA ARG A 94 -0.30 3.27 5.64
C ARG A 94 -0.28 4.50 6.55
N LEU A 95 0.92 4.99 6.88
CA LEU A 95 1.09 6.15 7.75
C LEU A 95 0.57 7.42 7.07
N LEU A 96 0.86 7.61 5.77
CA LEU A 96 0.35 8.74 5.02
C LEU A 96 -1.18 8.70 4.88
N ARG A 97 -1.76 7.51 4.68
CA ARG A 97 -3.22 7.32 4.71
C ARG A 97 -3.83 7.67 6.06
N LEU A 98 -3.18 7.28 7.16
CA LEU A 98 -3.67 7.62 8.51
C LEU A 98 -3.78 9.14 8.69
N GLN A 99 -2.78 9.89 8.21
CA GLN A 99 -2.82 11.34 8.19
C GLN A 99 -3.94 11.86 7.28
N ALA A 100 -4.00 11.39 6.03
CA ALA A 100 -4.98 11.83 5.05
C ALA A 100 -6.44 11.57 5.47
N ASP A 101 -6.74 10.40 6.03
CA ASP A 101 -8.12 9.97 6.30
C ASP A 101 -8.64 10.37 7.69
N TYR A 102 -7.76 10.57 8.68
CA TYR A 102 -8.21 10.77 10.07
C TYR A 102 -7.64 11.98 10.79
N ARG A 103 -6.55 12.58 10.30
CA ARG A 103 -5.96 13.78 10.92
C ARG A 103 -6.36 14.99 10.09
N ILE A 104 -7.57 15.48 10.34
CA ILE A 104 -8.14 16.63 9.62
C ILE A 104 -7.36 17.92 9.95
N GLU A 105 -6.77 17.97 11.15
CA GLU A 105 -5.97 19.05 11.67
C GLU A 105 -4.55 19.12 11.09
N ALA A 106 -4.09 18.07 10.42
CA ALA A 106 -2.75 17.99 9.84
C ALA A 106 -2.81 18.10 8.32
N GLU A 107 -2.22 19.14 7.75
CA GLU A 107 -2.27 19.39 6.31
C GLU A 107 -1.69 18.24 5.48
N VAL A 108 -2.25 18.07 4.29
CA VAL A 108 -1.72 17.19 3.24
C VAL A 108 -1.51 17.99 1.96
N ASP A 109 -0.30 17.92 1.42
CA ASP A 109 0.09 18.67 0.22
C ASP A 109 0.05 17.84 -1.07
N ARG A 110 0.19 18.55 -2.20
CA ARG A 110 0.20 17.95 -3.54
C ARG A 110 1.38 17.00 -3.74
N GLY A 111 2.54 17.29 -3.16
CA GLY A 111 3.75 16.47 -3.27
C GLY A 111 3.58 15.11 -2.59
N GLN A 112 2.95 15.08 -1.41
CA GLN A 112 2.59 13.86 -0.70
C GLN A 112 1.61 13.01 -1.51
N MET A 113 0.60 13.63 -2.13
CA MET A 113 -0.30 12.93 -3.04
C MET A 113 0.44 12.29 -4.22
N LEU A 114 1.27 13.05 -4.94
CA LEU A 114 2.03 12.54 -6.08
C LEU A 114 2.99 11.42 -5.65
N GLY A 115 3.62 11.56 -4.48
CA GLY A 115 4.43 10.51 -3.87
C GLY A 115 3.63 9.24 -3.56
N ALA A 116 2.38 9.37 -3.10
CA ALA A 116 1.51 8.23 -2.86
C ALA A 116 1.13 7.50 -4.16
N VAL A 117 0.84 8.25 -5.24
CA VAL A 117 0.55 7.69 -6.58
C VAL A 117 1.76 6.90 -7.08
N ALA A 118 2.96 7.49 -7.06
CA ALA A 118 4.17 6.83 -7.51
C ALA A 118 4.50 5.57 -6.69
N ASN A 119 4.35 5.64 -5.35
CA ASN A 119 4.58 4.51 -4.46
C ASN A 119 3.58 3.37 -4.72
N ALA A 120 2.30 3.68 -4.86
CA ALA A 120 1.27 2.69 -5.15
C ALA A 120 1.46 2.04 -6.52
N ALA A 121 1.79 2.82 -7.55
CA ALA A 121 2.12 2.30 -8.88
C ALA A 121 3.32 1.34 -8.85
N MET A 122 4.36 1.66 -8.08
CA MET A 122 5.51 0.79 -7.91
C MET A 122 5.13 -0.53 -7.21
N ILE A 123 4.35 -0.48 -6.12
CA ILE A 123 3.87 -1.69 -5.43
C ILE A 123 3.04 -2.56 -6.37
N VAL A 124 2.04 -1.98 -7.04
CA VAL A 124 1.14 -2.70 -7.95
C VAL A 124 1.93 -3.40 -9.06
N ARG A 125 2.92 -2.71 -9.66
CA ARG A 125 3.80 -3.30 -10.67
C ARG A 125 4.65 -4.45 -10.11
N GLN A 126 5.23 -4.32 -8.92
CA GLN A 126 6.04 -5.39 -8.32
C GLN A 126 5.23 -6.64 -7.92
N CYS A 127 3.92 -6.48 -7.73
CA CYS A 127 3.00 -7.56 -7.36
C CYS A 127 2.32 -8.23 -8.58
N GLY A 128 2.26 -7.56 -9.73
CA GLY A 128 1.54 -8.01 -10.93
C GLY A 128 2.39 -8.69 -12.01
N GLY A 129 3.60 -9.13 -11.67
CA GLY A 129 4.51 -9.85 -12.57
C GLY A 129 4.81 -11.26 -12.09
#